data_AF-A0A3C2CLU8-F1
#
_entry.id   AF-A0A3C2CLU8-F1
#
_cell.length_a   1.000
_cell.length_b   1.000
_cell.length_c   1.000
_cell.angle_alpha   90.00
_cell.angle_beta   90.00
_cell.angle_gamma   90.00
#
_symmetry.space_group_name_H-M   'P 1'
#
loop_
_entity.id
_entity.type
_entity.pdbx_description
1 polymer ?
#
loop_
_entity_poly.entity_id
_entity_poly.type
_entity_poly.pdbx_seq_one_letter_code
_entity_poly.pdbx_strand_id
1 'polypeptide(L)' 'MSKILKFDEEARRGLEAGVNKLADAVKVTLGPKGRNVVLDKKFGAPTITNDGVS' A
#
# COMPACT_ATOMS: atom_id res chain seq x y z
N MET A 1 -18.66 -10.69 18.58
CA MET A 1 -17.40 -9.92 18.53
C MET A 1 -17.75 -8.45 18.77
N SER A 2 -17.16 -7.78 19.76
CA SER A 2 -17.44 -6.37 20.07
C SER A 2 -16.66 -5.42 19.14
N LYS A 3 -17.12 -4.17 19.01
CA LYS A 3 -16.43 -3.14 18.22
C LYS A 3 -15.34 -2.46 19.05
N ILE A 4 -14.27 -2.05 18.37
CA ILE A 4 -13.22 -1.20 18.93
C ILE A 4 -13.47 0.21 18.41
N LEU A 5 -13.57 1.18 19.32
CA LEU A 5 -13.74 2.60 19.00
C LEU A 5 -12.46 3.35 19.39
N LYS A 6 -11.85 4.02 18.42
CA LYS A 6 -10.67 4.88 18.61
C LYS A 6 -11.03 6.31 18.24
N PHE A 7 -10.46 7.28 18.94
CA PHE A 7 -10.78 8.70 18.78
C PHE A 7 -9.53 9.55 18.59
N ASP A 8 -9.74 10.79 18.17
CA ASP A 8 -8.74 11.84 18.06
C ASP A 8 -7.44 11.37 17.37
N GLU A 9 -6.32 11.54 18.06
CA GLU A 9 -4.99 11.31 17.54
C GLU A 9 -4.69 9.83 17.31
N GLU A 10 -5.21 8.95 18.16
CA GLU A 10 -5.02 7.51 18.00
C GLU A 10 -5.68 7.01 16.71
N ALA A 11 -6.89 7.53 16.40
CA ALA A 11 -7.57 7.23 15.16
C ALA A 11 -6.82 7.79 13.94
N ARG A 12 -6.39 9.06 14.00
CA ARG A 12 -5.67 9.71 12.90
C ARG A 12 -4.35 9.03 12.58
N ARG A 13 -3.53 8.70 13.58
CA ARG A 13 -2.26 8.00 13.38
C ARG A 13 -2.43 6.60 12.79
N GLY A 14 -3.50 5.89 13.19
CA GLY A 14 -3.83 4.59 12.61
C GLY A 14 -4.14 4.70 11.12
N LEU A 15 -4.90 5.72 10.72
CA LEU A 15 -5.20 5.99 9.32
C LEU A 15 -3.96 6.42 8.54
N GLU A 16 -3.18 7.36 9.09
CA GLU A 16 -1.95 7.87 8.49
C GLU A 16 -0.96 6.74 8.21
N ALA A 17 -0.76 5.82 9.15
CA ALA A 17 0.11 4.67 8.96
C ALA A 17 -0.33 3.78 7.77
N GLY A 18 -1.64 3.57 7.61
CA GLY A 18 -2.20 2.83 6.48
C GLY A 18 -2.03 3.56 5.16
N VAL A 19 -2.27 4.88 5.14
CA VAL A 19 -2.09 5.73 3.96
C VAL A 19 -0.62 5.76 3.54
N ASN A 20 0.31 5.94 4.48
CA ASN A 20 1.75 5.93 4.21
C ASN A 20 2.19 4.59 3.63
N LYS A 21 1.70 3.47 4.18
CA LYS A 21 2.01 2.14 3.65
C LYS A 21 1.56 1.98 2.19
N LEU A 22 0.37 2.47 1.84
CA LEU A 22 -0.13 2.46 0.47
C LEU A 22 0.69 3.39 -0.44
N ALA A 23 0.87 4.64 -0.02
CA ALA A 23 1.55 5.66 -0.80
C ALA A 23 3.02 5.30 -1.07
N ASP A 24 3.72 4.74 -0.08
CA ASP A 24 5.12 4.32 -0.22
C ASP A 24 5.29 3.19 -1.22
N ALA A 25 4.33 2.26 -1.30
CA ALA A 25 4.32 1.17 -2.27
C ALA A 25 4.00 1.65 -3.69
N VAL A 26 3.09 2.62 -3.84
CA VAL A 26 2.64 3.10 -5.16
C VAL A 26 3.58 4.15 -5.73
N LYS A 27 4.05 5.10 -4.93
CA LYS A 27 4.82 6.27 -5.43
C LYS A 27 6.11 5.91 -6.16
N VAL A 28 6.68 4.73 -5.90
CA VAL A 28 7.89 4.27 -6.58
C VAL A 28 7.67 3.99 -8.06
N THR A 29 6.42 3.79 -8.51
CA THR A 29 6.08 3.53 -9.91
C THR A 29 5.88 4.81 -10.74
N LEU A 30 5.96 5.98 -10.11
CA LEU A 30 5.60 7.23 -10.77
C LEU A 30 6.66 7.73 -11.76
N GLY A 31 6.19 8.10 -12.96
CA GLY A 31 6.96 8.81 -13.96
C GLY A 31 7.83 7.93 -14.84
N PRO A 32 8.56 8.52 -15.82
CA PRO A 32 9.32 7.77 -16.81
C PRO A 32 10.51 6.98 -16.25
N LYS A 33 10.88 7.22 -14.98
CA LYS A 33 11.92 6.47 -14.25
C LYS A 33 11.34 5.69 -13.05
N GLY A 34 10.04 5.40 -13.07
CA GLY A 34 9.38 4.56 -12.08
C GLY A 34 10.07 3.20 -11.95
N ARG A 35 10.03 2.62 -10.76
CA ARG A 35 10.60 1.32 -10.41
C ARG A 35 9.52 0.24 -10.34
N ASN A 36 9.93 -0.99 -10.60
CA ASN A 36 9.04 -2.13 -10.50
C ASN A 36 8.71 -2.47 -9.04
N VAL A 37 7.46 -2.86 -8.83
CA VAL A 37 6.93 -3.49 -7.63
C VAL A 37 6.64 -4.95 -7.94
N VAL A 38 6.86 -5.82 -6.97
CA VAL A 38 6.60 -7.27 -7.08
C VAL A 38 5.37 -7.61 -6.26
N LEU A 39 4.35 -8.15 -6.92
CA LEU A 39 3.11 -8.62 -6.29
C LEU A 39 3.12 -10.15 -6.26
N ASP A 40 2.97 -10.69 -5.05
CA ASP A 40 2.90 -12.13 -4.84
C ASP A 40 1.63 -12.73 -5.47
N LYS A 41 1.73 -13.98 -5.90
CA LYS A 41 0.63 -14.76 -6.50
C LYS A 41 0.52 -16.08 -5.77
N LYS A 42 -0.72 -16.49 -5.48
CA LYS A 42 -1.00 -17.77 -4.80
C LYS A 42 -0.39 -18.99 -5.51
N PHE A 43 -0.22 -18.92 -6.84
CA PHE A 43 0.41 -19.96 -7.65
C PHE A 43 1.21 -19.34 -8.79
N GLY A 44 2.31 -19.99 -9.18
CA GLY A 44 3.17 -19.56 -10.29
C GLY A 44 4.16 -18.45 -9.91
N ALA A 45 4.71 -17.79 -10.93
CA ALA A 45 5.65 -16.69 -10.74
C ALA A 45 4.93 -15.40 -10.29
N PRO A 46 5.60 -14.53 -9.51
CA PRO A 46 5.02 -13.26 -9.07
C PRO A 46 4.77 -12.31 -10.24
N THR A 47 3.87 -11.33 -10.06
CA THR A 47 3.71 -10.23 -11.01
C THR A 47 4.76 -9.16 -10.73
N ILE A 48 5.48 -8.73 -11.76
CA ILE A 48 6.37 -7.57 -11.69
C ILE A 48 5.70 -6.45 -12.50
N THR A 49 5.41 -5.31 -11.87
CA THR A 49 4.67 -4.20 -12.51
C THR A 49 5.27 -2.84 -12.16
N ASN A 50 5.09 -1.88 -13.06
CA ASN A 50 5.36 -0.45 -12.86
C ASN A 50 4.07 0.38 -13.02
N ASP A 51 2.92 -0.26 -12.87
CA ASP A 51 1.62 0.39 -12.83
C ASP A 51 1.21 0.58 -11.37
N GLY A 52 0.89 1.81 -10.98
CA GLY A 52 0.46 2.14 -9.62
C GLY A 52 -0.97 1.71 -9.28
N VAL A 53 -1.74 1.19 -10.26
CA VAL A 53 -3.13 0.71 -10.06
C VAL A 53 -3.23 -0.81 -9.92
N SER A 54 -2.28 -1.54 -10.53
CA SER A 54 -2.28 -3.00 -10.71
C SER A 54 -2.18 -3.85 -9.45
#